data_AF-A0A482RIT7-F1
#
_entry.id   AF-A0A482RIT7-F1
#
_cell.length_a   1.000
_cell.length_b   1.000
_cell.length_c   1.000
_cell.angle_alpha   90.00
_cell.angle_beta   90.00
_cell.angle_gamma   90.00
#
_symmetry.space_group_name_H-M   'P 1'
#
loop_
_entity.id
_entity.type
_entity.pdbx_description
1 polymer ?
#
loop_
_entity_poly.entity_id
_entity_poly.type
_entity_poly.pdbx_seq_one_letter_code
_entity_poly.pdbx_strand_id
1 'polypeptide(L)' 'MILFTSSIQGEGKSFTAFHNAITLSNQNKKVLLIGVDLRNPQLHDYFKTDKNASGLTNFLVNKKEEI' A
#
# COMPACT_ATOMS: atom_id res chain seq x y z
N MET A 1 -5.63 7.09 -11.05
CA MET A 1 -5.73 6.13 -9.93
C MET A 1 -5.79 4.73 -10.51
N ILE A 2 -4.94 3.80 -10.05
CA ILE A 2 -4.89 2.42 -10.52
C ILE A 2 -5.16 1.51 -9.32
N LEU A 3 -6.10 0.57 -9.45
CA LEU A 3 -6.41 -0.42 -8.41
C LEU A 3 -5.86 -1.78 -8.83
N PHE A 4 -5.08 -2.39 -7.94
CA PHE A 4 -4.61 -3.76 -8.10
C PHE A 4 -5.47 -4.68 -7.24
N THR A 5 -6.19 -5.59 -7.88
CA THR A 5 -7.01 -6.61 -7.22
C THR A 5 -6.80 -7.95 -7.92
N SER A 6 -7.27 -9.02 -7.30
CA SER A 6 -7.19 -10.37 -7.84
C SER A 6 -8.37 -11.19 -7.37
N SER A 7 -8.73 -12.23 -8.11
CA SER A 7 -9.90 -13.06 -7.84
C SER A 7 -9.72 -13.90 -6.59
N ILE A 8 -8.49 -14.30 -6.28
CA ILE A 8 -8.15 -15.09 -5.09
C ILE A 8 -6.89 -14.58 -4.37
N GLN A 9 -6.63 -15.09 -3.17
CA GLN A 9 -5.39 -14.81 -2.44
C GLN A 9 -4.20 -15.50 -3.13
N GLY A 10 -3.01 -14.88 -3.09
CA GLY A 10 -1.77 -15.49 -3.61
C GLY A 10 -1.45 -15.23 -5.09
N GLU A 11 -2.35 -14.62 -5.88
CA GLU A 11 -2.11 -14.32 -7.31
C GLU A 11 -1.07 -13.21 -7.58
N GLY A 12 -0.37 -12.73 -6.57
CA GLY A 12 0.69 -11.74 -6.74
C GLY A 12 0.22 -10.29 -6.93
N LYS A 13 -1.04 -9.95 -6.62
CA LYS A 13 -1.53 -8.55 -6.66
C LYS A 13 -0.62 -7.54 -5.96
N SER A 14 -0.18 -7.82 -4.73
CA SER A 14 0.72 -6.94 -3.96
C SER A 14 2.11 -6.85 -4.60
N PHE A 15 2.61 -7.97 -5.11
CA PHE A 15 3.88 -8.04 -5.82
C PHE A 15 3.87 -7.17 -7.09
N THR A 16 2.81 -7.29 -7.90
CA THR A 16 2.64 -6.50 -9.13
C THR A 16 2.46 -5.02 -8.80
N ALA A 17 1.64 -4.67 -7.80
CA ALA A 17 1.43 -3.28 -7.40
C ALA A 17 2.74 -2.61 -6.94
N PHE A 18 3.55 -3.31 -6.14
CA PHE A 18 4.82 -2.82 -5.63
C PHE A 18 5.84 -2.54 -6.75
N HIS A 19 6.07 -3.52 -7.63
CA HIS A 19 7.03 -3.35 -8.72
C HIS A 19 6.57 -2.35 -9.77
N ASN A 20 5.25 -2.24 -9.99
CA ASN A 20 4.71 -1.22 -10.86
C ASN A 20 4.94 0.19 -10.29
N ALA A 21 4.73 0.39 -8.97
CA ALA A 21 5.02 1.65 -8.31
C ALA A 21 6.50 2.05 -8.42
N ILE A 22 7.43 1.10 -8.20
CA ILE A 22 8.87 1.32 -8.40
C ILE A 22 9.20 1.70 -9.85
N THR A 23 8.62 0.97 -10.81
CA THR A 23 8.86 1.22 -12.24
C THR A 23 8.39 2.62 -12.63
N LEU A 24 7.21 3.04 -12.14
CA LEU A 24 6.68 4.38 -12.36
C LEU A 24 7.53 5.45 -11.65
N SER A 25 8.01 5.20 -10.43
CA SER A 25 8.87 6.16 -9.73
C SER A 25 10.22 6.33 -10.42
N ASN A 26 10.78 5.25 -10.98
CA ASN A 26 12.03 5.28 -11.76
C ASN A 26 11.92 6.13 -13.04
N GLN A 27 10.71 6.40 -13.51
CA GLN A 27 10.46 7.35 -14.61
C GLN A 27 10.37 8.80 -14.12
N ASN A 28 10.95 9.13 -12.96
CA ASN A 28 10.89 10.44 -12.30
C ASN A 28 9.46 10.94 -12.02
N LYS A 29 8.49 10.03 -11.86
CA LYS A 29 7.12 10.40 -11.47
C LYS A 29 6.98 10.37 -9.95
N LYS A 30 6.21 11.30 -9.40
CA LYS A 30 5.76 11.23 -7.99
C LYS A 30 4.68 10.15 -7.89
N VAL A 31 4.99 9.05 -7.22
CA VAL A 31 4.12 7.87 -7.09
C VAL A 31 3.84 7.61 -5.62
N LEU A 32 2.58 7.39 -5.28
CA LEU A 32 2.12 6.96 -3.96
C LEU A 32 1.47 5.58 -4.10
N LEU A 33 2.04 4.58 -3.41
CA LEU A 33 1.46 3.25 -3.29
C LEU A 33 0.78 3.12 -1.93
N ILE A 34 -0.51 2.78 -1.94
CA ILE A 34 -1.33 2.65 -0.73
C ILE A 34 -1.75 1.19 -0.58
N GLY A 35 -1.38 0.56 0.54
CA GLY A 35 -1.84 -0.77 0.91
C GLY A 35 -3.22 -0.74 1.56
N VAL A 36 -4.26 -1.13 0.82
CA VAL A 36 -5.66 -1.18 1.30
C VAL A 36 -6.11 -2.59 1.74
N ASP A 37 -5.21 -3.58 1.73
CA ASP A 37 -5.50 -4.90 2.30
C ASP A 37 -5.32 -4.88 3.82
N LEU A 38 -6.42 -4.64 4.53
CA LEU A 38 -6.43 -4.56 6.00
C LEU A 38 -6.54 -5.93 6.69
N ARG A 39 -6.84 -7.00 5.94
CA ARG A 39 -7.04 -8.35 6.53
C ARG A 39 -5.73 -9.11 6.60
N ASN A 40 -4.94 -9.06 5.54
CA ASN A 40 -3.61 -9.64 5.51
C ASN A 40 -2.63 -8.65 4.84
N PRO A 41 -2.26 -7.55 5.52
CA PRO A 41 -1.34 -6.57 4.93
C PRO A 41 0.01 -7.24 4.69
N GLN A 42 0.50 -7.22 3.44
CA GLN A 42 1.81 -7.76 3.05
C GLN A 42 2.79 -6.66 2.62
N LEU A 43 2.31 -5.42 2.47
CA LEU A 43 3.09 -4.35 1.87
C LEU A 43 4.26 -3.90 2.77
N HIS A 44 4.10 -4.00 4.09
CA HIS A 44 5.11 -3.62 5.08
C HIS A 44 6.40 -4.47 4.94
N ASP A 45 6.28 -5.74 4.55
CA ASP A 45 7.43 -6.62 4.30
C ASP A 45 8.30 -6.11 3.14
N TYR A 46 7.68 -5.63 2.06
CA TYR A 46 8.40 -5.07 0.92
C TYR A 46 9.17 -3.79 1.26
N PHE A 47 8.60 -2.96 2.14
CA PHE A 47 9.25 -1.74 2.62
C PHE A 47 10.18 -1.96 3.82
N LYS A 48 10.28 -3.19 4.34
CA LYS A 48 11.04 -3.54 5.55
C LYS A 48 10.67 -2.65 6.75
N THR A 49 9.38 -2.37 6.90
CA THR A 49 8.82 -1.56 7.98
C THR A 49 8.04 -2.42 8.97
N ASP A 50 7.96 -1.99 10.23
CA ASP A 50 7.14 -2.67 11.24
C ASP A 50 5.66 -2.65 10.81
N LYS A 51 5.01 -3.83 10.87
CA LYS A 51 3.59 -4.02 10.63
C LYS A 51 2.70 -3.16 11.55
N ASN A 52 3.18 -2.89 12.76
CA ASN A 52 2.46 -2.14 13.80
C ASN A 52 2.75 -0.63 13.76
N ALA A 53 3.61 -0.17 12.85
CA ALA A 53 3.82 1.26 12.65
C ALA A 53 2.51 1.94 12.24
N SER A 54 2.35 3.22 12.60
CA SER A 54 1.18 4.00 12.23
C SER A 54 1.00 4.01 10.71
N GLY A 55 -0.15 3.52 10.24
CA GLY A 55 -0.42 3.32 8.82
C GLY A 55 -1.79 3.84 8.39
N LEU A 56 -2.30 3.28 7.28
CA LEU A 56 -3.57 3.70 6.67
C LEU A 56 -4.74 3.63 7.65
N THR A 57 -4.86 2.55 8.42
CA THR A 57 -5.95 2.40 9.39
C THR A 57 -5.88 3.48 10.47
N ASN A 58 -4.68 3.77 11.01
CA ASN A 58 -4.51 4.84 12.00
C ASN A 58 -4.87 6.20 11.41
N PHE A 59 -4.48 6.46 10.16
CA PHE A 59 -4.83 7.69 9.46
C PHE A 59 -6.34 7.86 9.25
N LEU A 60 -7.03 6.79 8.86
CA LEU A 60 -8.49 6.82 8.64
C LEU A 60 -9.29 6.93 9.94
N VAL A 61 -8.81 6.29 11.03
CA VAL A 61 -9.46 6.34 12.35
C VAL A 61 -9.19 7.67 13.05
N ASN A 62 -7.99 8.23 12.89
CA ASN A 62 -7.61 9.50 13.51
C ASN A 62 -8.12 10.70 12.71
N LYS A 63 -9.42 10.69 12.39
CA LYS A 63 -10.16 11.86 11.95
C LYS A 63 -10.41 12.76 13.17
N LYS A 64 -9.34 13.20 13.84
CA LYS A 64 -9.43 14.33 14.76
C LYS A 64 -9.62 15.56 13.90
N GLU A 65 -10.76 16.21 14.08
CA GLU A 65 -11.09 17.52 13.53
C GLU A 65 -9.87 18.43 13.68
N GLU A 66 -9.31 18.87 12.55
CA GLU A 66 -8.52 20.10 12.52
C GLU A 66 -9.49 21.23 12.85
N ILE A 67 -9.46 21.67 14.12
CA ILE A 67 -9.87 23.02 14.52
C ILE A 67 -8.63 23.90 14.44
#